data_AF-A0A3D5V6Q1-F1
#
_entry.id   AF-A0A3D5V6Q1-F1
#
_cell.length_a   1.000
_cell.length_b   1.000
_cell.length_c   1.000
_cell.angle_alpha   90.00
_cell.angle_beta   90.00
_cell.angle_gamma   90.00
#
_symmetry.space_group_name_H-M   'P 1'
#
loop_
_entity.id
_entity.type
_entity.pdbx_description
1 polymer ?
#
loop_
_entity_poly.entity_id
_entity_poly.type
_entity_poly.pdbx_seq_one_letter_code
_entity_poly.pdbx_strand_id
1 'polypeptide(L)'
;MDQKTLLNEGLAQKLIRYAMIDTQSDENTGVTPSTPGQHKLAAMLADELKTLGLQEVKIDQFGFVTALLPGNAGKGRPVVGFLAHMDTVPGVPGKNVKPMVHQKYAGGDLHLPHGRVAVADNPLLAEAV
;
A
#
# COMPACT_ATOMS: atom_id res chain seq x y z
N MET A 1 3.64 5.65 14.83
CA MET A 1 2.27 5.90 15.34
C MET A 1 1.99 4.87 16.42
N ASP A 2 1.15 5.18 17.41
CA ASP A 2 0.75 4.17 18.39
C ASP A 2 -0.31 3.21 17.81
N GLN A 3 -0.58 2.12 18.53
CA GLN A 3 -1.52 1.08 18.10
C GLN A 3 -2.93 1.62 17.88
N LYS A 4 -3.41 2.49 18.79
CA LYS A 4 -4.74 3.08 18.69
C LYS A 4 -4.88 3.93 17.43
N THR A 5 -3.86 4.68 17.08
CA THR A 5 -3.82 5.50 15.87
C THR A 5 -3.85 4.62 14.62
N LEU A 6 -3.03 3.57 14.56
CA LEU A 6 -2.98 2.65 13.41
C LEU A 6 -4.31 1.91 13.15
N LEU A 7 -5.06 1.59 14.22
CA LEU A 7 -6.37 0.95 14.09
C LEU A 7 -7.48 1.92 13.67
N ASN A 8 -7.33 3.22 13.94
CA ASN A 8 -8.38 4.22 13.73
C ASN A 8 -8.10 5.22 12.59
N GLU A 9 -6.91 5.20 11.97
CA GLU A 9 -6.56 6.14 10.90
C GLU A 9 -7.43 6.03 9.64
N GLY A 10 -8.08 4.88 9.44
CA GLY A 10 -8.91 4.60 8.28
C GLY A 10 -8.12 4.10 7.05
N LEU A 11 -8.79 3.28 6.23
CA LEU A 11 -8.17 2.61 5.09
C LEU A 11 -7.60 3.60 4.06
N ALA A 12 -8.36 4.64 3.73
CA ALA A 12 -7.94 5.65 2.76
C ALA A 12 -6.66 6.38 3.21
N GLN A 13 -6.58 6.78 4.49
CA GLN A 13 -5.41 7.46 5.01
C GLN A 13 -4.19 6.54 5.03
N LYS A 14 -4.38 5.27 5.42
CA LYS A 14 -3.34 4.25 5.39
C LYS A 14 -2.78 4.07 3.96
N LEU A 15 -3.65 3.92 2.96
CA LEU A 15 -3.26 3.82 1.56
C LEU A 15 -2.51 5.08 1.08
N ILE A 16 -3.01 6.27 1.41
CA ILE A 16 -2.39 7.56 1.05
C ILE A 16 -0.96 7.65 1.60
N ARG A 17 -0.73 7.24 2.86
CA ARG A 17 0.62 7.24 3.44
C ARG A 17 1.59 6.35 2.68
N TYR A 18 1.15 5.15 2.30
CA TYR A 18 1.99 4.21 1.56
C TYR A 18 2.25 4.71 0.14
N ALA A 19 1.23 5.23 -0.54
CA ALA A 19 1.33 5.76 -1.91
C ALA A 19 2.27 6.97 -2.06
N MET A 20 2.54 7.70 -0.97
CA MET A 20 3.50 8.81 -0.96
C MET A 20 4.97 8.34 -0.82
N ILE A 21 5.20 7.05 -0.58
CA ILE A 21 6.54 6.47 -0.57
C ILE A 21 6.87 6.06 -2.00
N ASP A 22 7.94 6.62 -2.54
CA ASP A 22 8.49 6.19 -3.82
C ASP A 22 9.02 4.75 -3.67
N THR A 23 8.33 3.78 -4.25
CA THR A 23 8.69 2.36 -4.22
C THR A 23 8.89 1.77 -5.61
N GLN A 24 9.08 2.61 -6.63
CA GLN A 24 9.24 2.14 -8.01
C GLN A 24 10.35 1.09 -8.11
N SER A 25 10.09 -0.02 -8.83
CA SER A 25 11.09 -1.04 -9.11
C SER A 25 12.05 -0.62 -10.23
N ASP A 26 13.22 -1.26 -10.29
CA ASP A 26 14.23 -1.02 -11.33
C ASP A 26 14.88 -2.35 -11.73
N GLU A 27 14.51 -2.81 -12.93
CA GLU A 27 14.92 -4.09 -13.50
C GLU A 27 16.42 -4.15 -13.82
N ASN A 28 17.11 -3.01 -13.89
CA ASN A 28 18.52 -2.94 -14.28
C ASN A 28 19.50 -3.14 -13.12
N THR A 29 19.00 -3.19 -11.89
CA THR A 29 19.84 -3.19 -10.69
C THR A 29 20.47 -4.54 -10.37
N GLY A 30 19.83 -5.65 -10.80
CA GLY A 30 20.28 -7.02 -10.49
C GLY A 30 20.25 -7.38 -9.01
N VAL A 31 19.62 -6.57 -8.15
CA VAL A 31 19.50 -6.82 -6.70
C VAL A 31 18.03 -6.84 -6.27
N THR A 32 17.76 -7.42 -5.10
CA THR A 32 16.41 -7.53 -4.55
C THR A 32 16.41 -7.14 -3.07
N PRO A 33 15.55 -6.19 -2.65
CA PRO A 33 14.74 -5.27 -3.45
C PRO A 33 15.59 -4.39 -4.39
N SER A 34 15.02 -4.00 -5.54
CA SER A 34 15.78 -3.28 -6.57
C SER A 34 16.05 -1.81 -6.21
N THR A 35 15.20 -1.20 -5.37
CA THR A 35 15.31 0.22 -5.02
C THR A 35 15.23 0.48 -3.51
N PRO A 36 15.92 1.53 -3.00
CA PRO A 36 15.88 1.89 -1.57
C PRO A 36 14.48 2.21 -1.04
N GLY A 37 13.60 2.68 -1.92
CA GLY A 37 12.20 2.98 -1.62
C GLY A 37 11.42 1.79 -1.08
N GLN A 38 11.62 0.62 -1.68
CA GLN A 38 10.99 -0.63 -1.27
C GLN A 38 11.41 -1.02 0.16
N HIS A 39 12.69 -0.84 0.51
CA HIS A 39 13.17 -1.05 1.88
C HIS A 39 12.53 -0.08 2.88
N LYS A 40 12.31 1.17 2.47
CA LYS A 40 11.67 2.18 3.34
C LYS A 40 10.23 1.80 3.67
N LEU A 41 9.44 1.37 2.67
CA LEU A 41 8.09 0.87 2.92
C LEU A 41 8.12 -0.43 3.75
N ALA A 42 9.06 -1.34 3.47
CA ALA A 42 9.21 -2.58 4.25
C ALA A 42 9.44 -2.32 5.74
N ALA A 43 10.35 -1.39 6.07
CA ALA A 43 10.62 -0.97 7.44
C ALA A 43 9.39 -0.37 8.12
N MET A 44 8.67 0.52 7.43
CA MET A 44 7.43 1.11 7.93
C MET A 44 6.38 0.03 8.24
N LEU A 45 6.16 -0.91 7.31
CA LEU A 45 5.18 -1.98 7.50
C LEU A 45 5.56 -2.89 8.66
N ALA A 46 6.84 -3.28 8.79
CA ALA A 46 7.29 -4.12 9.90
C ALA A 46 7.06 -3.43 11.27
N ASP A 47 7.34 -2.14 11.37
CA ASP A 47 7.09 -1.37 12.61
C ASP A 47 5.59 -1.23 12.90
N GLU A 48 4.76 -1.02 11.88
CA GLU A 48 3.30 -0.99 12.04
C GLU A 48 2.76 -2.35 12.50
N LEU A 49 3.20 -3.46 11.89
CA LEU A 49 2.76 -4.81 12.25
C LEU A 49 3.17 -5.19 13.68
N LYS A 50 4.40 -4.84 14.11
CA LYS A 50 4.84 -5.00 15.50
C LYS A 50 3.97 -4.18 16.45
N THR A 51 3.72 -2.91 16.10
CA THR A 51 2.88 -2.00 16.90
C THR A 51 1.44 -2.51 17.03
N LEU A 52 0.92 -3.16 15.98
CA LEU A 52 -0.39 -3.80 15.96
C LEU A 52 -0.46 -5.09 16.79
N GLY A 53 0.69 -5.63 17.22
CA GLY A 53 0.79 -6.80 18.08
C GLY A 53 0.92 -8.12 17.33
N LEU A 54 1.28 -8.10 16.03
CA LEU A 54 1.58 -9.33 15.31
C LEU A 54 2.89 -9.94 15.80
N GLN A 55 3.00 -11.26 15.66
CA GLN A 55 4.14 -12.06 16.07
C GLN A 55 5.07 -12.34 14.89
N GLU A 56 6.29 -12.76 15.19
CA GLU A 56 7.28 -13.19 14.18
C GLU A 56 7.53 -12.17 13.05
N VAL A 57 7.40 -10.88 13.38
CA VAL A 57 7.56 -9.81 12.39
C VAL A 57 9.03 -9.70 11.99
N LYS A 58 9.31 -10.00 10.73
CA LYS A 58 10.66 -9.98 10.15
C LYS A 58 10.66 -9.34 8.77
N ILE A 59 11.80 -8.76 8.45
CA ILE A 59 12.19 -8.37 7.09
C ILE A 59 13.38 -9.26 6.75
N ASP A 60 13.29 -10.06 5.69
CA ASP A 60 14.43 -10.86 5.26
C ASP A 60 15.43 -10.06 4.42
N GLN A 61 16.53 -10.70 4.00
CA GLN A 61 17.57 -10.07 3.20
C GLN A 61 17.09 -9.60 1.81
N PHE A 62 15.96 -10.12 1.33
CA PHE A 62 15.34 -9.77 0.06
C PHE A 62 14.17 -8.78 0.23
N GLY A 63 13.99 -8.24 1.45
CA GLY A 63 12.98 -7.24 1.75
C GLY A 63 11.56 -7.79 1.92
N PHE A 64 11.35 -9.10 2.01
CA PHE A 64 10.03 -9.66 2.30
C PHE A 64 9.66 -9.38 3.75
N VAL A 65 8.53 -8.69 3.93
CA VAL A 65 7.92 -8.47 5.23
C VAL A 65 6.95 -9.60 5.51
N THR A 66 7.17 -10.34 6.61
CA THR A 66 6.24 -11.38 7.06
C THR A 66 5.89 -11.18 8.52
N ALA A 67 4.67 -11.53 8.89
CA ALA A 67 4.17 -11.47 10.26
C ALA A 67 3.08 -12.54 10.47
N LEU A 68 2.89 -12.95 11.73
CA LEU A 68 1.91 -13.95 12.13
C LEU A 68 0.85 -13.31 13.03
N LEU A 69 -0.42 -13.48 12.67
CA LEU A 69 -1.55 -13.26 13.56
C LEU A 69 -2.02 -14.62 14.11
N PRO A 70 -1.94 -14.86 15.43
CA PRO A 70 -2.41 -16.11 16.02
C PRO A 70 -3.91 -16.36 15.72
N GLY A 71 -4.23 -17.58 15.33
CA GLY A 71 -5.62 -17.98 15.05
C GLY A 71 -6.50 -17.94 16.30
N ASN A 72 -7.76 -17.56 16.13
CA ASN A 72 -8.77 -17.49 17.19
C ASN A 72 -9.90 -18.54 17.04
N ALA A 73 -9.81 -19.45 16.07
CA ALA A 73 -10.88 -20.37 15.66
C ALA A 73 -10.72 -21.83 16.17
N GLY A 74 -9.99 -22.03 17.27
CA GLY A 74 -9.68 -23.35 17.84
C GLY A 74 -8.58 -24.11 17.10
N LYS A 75 -8.21 -25.29 17.61
CA LYS A 75 -7.11 -26.11 17.05
C LYS A 75 -7.52 -26.79 15.74
N GLY A 76 -6.53 -27.09 14.89
CA GLY A 76 -6.73 -27.88 13.66
C GLY A 76 -7.32 -27.11 12.47
N ARG A 77 -7.33 -25.77 12.53
CA ARG A 77 -7.74 -24.93 11.40
C ARG A 77 -6.57 -24.71 10.43
N PRO A 78 -6.82 -24.61 9.12
CA PRO A 78 -5.78 -24.30 8.15
C PRO A 78 -5.25 -22.89 8.36
N VAL A 79 -3.96 -22.70 8.08
CA VAL A 79 -3.33 -21.37 8.02
C VAL A 79 -3.66 -20.73 6.68
N VAL A 80 -4.01 -19.44 6.69
CA VAL A 80 -4.27 -18.65 5.48
C VAL A 80 -3.23 -17.54 5.38
N GLY A 81 -2.68 -17.35 4.18
CA GLY A 81 -1.74 -16.26 3.87
C GLY A 81 -2.41 -15.18 3.04
N PHE A 82 -2.15 -13.92 3.38
CA PHE A 82 -2.49 -12.76 2.56
C PHE A 82 -1.20 -12.13 2.05
N LEU A 83 -1.14 -11.90 0.74
CA LEU A 83 0.07 -11.42 0.07
C LEU A 83 -0.25 -10.15 -0.70
N ALA A 84 0.69 -9.22 -0.70
CA ALA A 84 0.70 -8.01 -1.51
C ALA A 84 2.16 -7.70 -1.87
N HIS A 85 2.37 -7.00 -2.98
CA HIS A 85 3.68 -6.46 -3.34
C HIS A 85 3.79 -4.98 -2.91
N MET A 86 5.02 -4.48 -2.78
CA MET A 86 5.30 -3.13 -2.24
C MET A 86 5.69 -2.13 -3.32
N ASP A 87 6.16 -2.61 -4.46
CA ASP A 87 6.73 -1.79 -5.52
C ASP A 87 5.67 -1.23 -6.47
N THR A 88 6.05 -0.17 -7.17
CA THR A 88 5.25 0.41 -8.27
C THR A 88 5.98 0.22 -9.59
N VAL A 89 5.23 0.24 -10.69
CA VAL A 89 5.74 -0.10 -12.02
C VAL A 89 6.79 0.91 -12.54
N PRO A 90 7.83 0.45 -13.24
CA PRO A 90 8.71 1.31 -14.02
C PRO A 90 7.92 2.07 -15.10
N GLY A 91 8.30 3.31 -15.40
CA GLY A 91 7.70 4.12 -16.48
C GLY A 91 6.48 4.98 -16.10
N VAL A 92 5.92 4.80 -14.90
CA VAL A 92 4.97 5.75 -14.29
C VAL A 92 5.63 6.36 -13.05
N PRO A 93 5.80 7.69 -12.96
CA PRO A 93 6.49 8.29 -11.81
C PRO A 93 5.79 7.98 -10.47
N GLY A 94 6.45 7.17 -9.62
CA GLY A 94 6.04 6.89 -8.24
C GLY A 94 6.57 7.92 -7.22
N LYS A 95 7.46 8.82 -7.66
CA LYS A 95 8.07 9.85 -6.83
C LYS A 95 7.18 11.08 -6.72
N ASN A 96 7.09 11.65 -5.52
CA ASN A 96 6.32 12.87 -5.23
C ASN A 96 4.84 12.78 -5.63
N VAL A 97 4.25 11.58 -5.54
CA VAL A 97 2.81 11.39 -5.73
C VAL A 97 2.05 12.30 -4.76
N LYS A 98 1.02 12.97 -5.28
CA LYS A 98 0.12 13.85 -4.51
C LYS A 98 -1.29 13.27 -4.56
N PRO A 99 -1.66 12.37 -3.64
CA PRO A 99 -3.00 11.78 -3.64
C PRO A 99 -4.08 12.85 -3.54
N MET A 100 -5.10 12.74 -4.39
CA MET A 100 -6.28 13.61 -4.39
C MET A 100 -7.50 12.79 -3.99
N VAL A 101 -8.16 13.19 -2.91
CA VAL A 101 -9.34 12.50 -2.40
C VAL A 101 -10.59 13.27 -2.83
N HIS A 102 -11.37 12.67 -3.72
CA HIS A 102 -12.65 13.21 -4.16
C HIS A 102 -13.77 12.59 -3.31
N GLN A 103 -14.22 13.31 -2.28
CA GLN A 103 -15.33 12.86 -1.44
C GLN A 103 -16.66 13.15 -2.12
N LYS A 104 -17.66 12.26 -1.91
CA LYS A 104 -19.02 12.41 -2.47
C LYS A 104 -18.97 12.69 -3.98
N TYR A 105 -18.17 11.88 -4.68
CA TYR A 105 -18.00 12.00 -6.10
C TYR A 105 -19.34 11.89 -6.82
N ALA A 106 -19.66 12.84 -7.70
CA ALA A 106 -20.98 12.96 -8.33
C ALA A 106 -21.10 12.25 -9.68
N GLY A 107 -20.09 11.43 -10.06
CA GLY A 107 -20.11 10.64 -11.30
C GLY A 107 -19.76 11.41 -12.59
N GLY A 108 -19.21 12.62 -12.49
CA GLY A 108 -18.76 13.43 -13.64
C GLY A 108 -17.25 13.43 -13.84
N ASP A 109 -16.72 14.09 -14.85
CA ASP A 109 -15.27 14.12 -15.09
C ASP A 109 -14.45 14.57 -13.87
N LEU A 110 -13.28 13.98 -13.67
CA LEU A 110 -12.32 14.41 -12.65
C LEU A 110 -11.32 15.39 -13.23
N HIS A 111 -11.28 16.60 -12.68
CA HIS A 111 -10.30 17.61 -13.03
C HIS A 111 -9.06 17.48 -12.15
N LEU A 112 -7.91 17.23 -12.78
CA LEU A 112 -6.61 17.11 -12.15
C LEU A 112 -5.75 18.35 -12.47
N PRO A 113 -4.70 18.67 -11.69
CA PRO A 113 -3.83 19.82 -11.96
C PRO A 113 -3.20 19.83 -13.36
N HIS A 114 -3.07 18.66 -14.00
CA HIS A 114 -2.39 18.49 -15.28
C HIS A 114 -3.27 17.80 -16.34
N GLY A 115 -4.60 17.79 -16.15
CA GLY A 115 -5.50 17.19 -17.13
C GLY A 115 -6.89 16.89 -16.61
N ARG A 116 -7.62 16.09 -17.38
CA ARG A 116 -8.97 15.63 -17.05
C ARG A 116 -9.02 14.12 -17.25
N VAL A 117 -9.60 13.41 -16.29
CA VAL A 117 -10.01 12.02 -16.46
C VAL A 117 -11.49 12.02 -16.81
N ALA A 118 -11.79 11.76 -18.08
CA ALA A 118 -13.15 11.80 -18.58
C ALA A 118 -13.86 10.47 -18.29
N VAL A 119 -15.14 10.55 -17.90
CA VAL A 119 -15.98 9.37 -17.66
C VAL A 119 -16.17 8.55 -18.94
N ALA A 120 -16.25 9.22 -20.09
CA ALA A 120 -16.37 8.57 -21.40
C ALA A 120 -15.21 7.59 -21.69
N ASP A 121 -14.00 7.93 -21.24
CA ASP A 121 -12.80 7.11 -21.41
C ASP A 121 -12.60 6.11 -20.25
N ASN A 122 -13.31 6.32 -19.13
CA ASN A 122 -13.16 5.58 -17.88
C ASN A 122 -14.55 5.23 -17.31
N PRO A 123 -15.28 4.28 -17.91
CA PRO A 123 -16.68 4.01 -17.59
C PRO A 123 -16.91 3.59 -16.13
N LEU A 124 -15.92 2.98 -15.48
CA LEU A 124 -15.98 2.61 -14.05
C LEU A 124 -16.14 3.82 -13.12
N LEU A 125 -15.81 5.03 -13.56
CA LEU A 125 -16.10 6.24 -12.79
C LEU A 125 -17.60 6.44 -12.56
N ALA A 126 -18.45 6.07 -13.54
CA ALA A 126 -19.90 6.16 -13.38
C ALA A 126 -20.47 5.18 -12.33
N GLU A 127 -19.69 4.18 -11.90
CA GLU A 127 -20.07 3.22 -10.87
C GLU A 127 -19.56 3.63 -9.47
N ALA A 128 -18.68 4.62 -9.39
CA ALA A 128 -18.02 5.06 -8.15
C ALA A 128 -18.79 6.15 -7.38
N VAL A 129 -20.10 6.28 -7.62
CA VAL A 129 -21.00 7.33 -7.11
C VAL A 129 -21.68 6.92 -5.81
#